data_AF-A0A3B4WSG3-F1
#
_entry.id   AF-A0A3B4WSG3-F1
#
_cell.length_a   1.000
_cell.length_b   1.000
_cell.length_c   1.000
_cell.angle_alpha   90.00
_cell.angle_beta   90.00
_cell.angle_gamma   90.00
#
_symmetry.space_group_name_H-M   'P 1'
#
loop_
_entity.id
_entity.type
_entity.pdbx_description
1 polymer ?
#
loop_
_entity_poly.entity_id
_entity_poly.type
_entity_poly.pdbx_seq_one_letter_code
_entity_poly.pdbx_strand_id
1 'polypeptide(L)'
;LQGQIRVCRHIVGFHGNRRVHIILGSESCDLDSVVSSLAMAYFLFRVRRLDPSCSLVLPVLNIPRSQFHLRADVLLLLREASIATETLVFRDEVDLAHLHGNRRLALTLVDHNILPSTDRDLEGAVVEVIDHHQLQRTTSFACPVTMEMVLSCATLVTERILSRAPEILDQQLALLLYGVMVVDCMNLSPVAGKVMVKDRKMVHLLQTQFPDLPQRDALHTALHTAKFDLSGFTTEQILLNNMKTVAGGNLKVAVSIVYMSLDSFLQRKNLQQELCHFCKSHHLDAVVAMTISFNEQSDEPVRHVAIYGSNLLYRQEINHALLDTRSPALCLSPASSPYKDVLAYHQGNTLASRRKVLPVLTHLLSDWWNRAVHCGAGGEELEDQLDQSDEDYGGRMMPPPPPMNSLVDGCPLDGSFNQEALLEKFSRMGGGEEEQVGRGN
;
A
#
# COMPACT_ATOMS: atom_id res chain seq x y z
N LEU A 1 17.64 -14.26 -13.14
CA LEU A 1 17.30 -13.82 -11.76
C LEU A 1 17.43 -14.93 -10.70
N GLN A 2 16.84 -16.11 -10.88
CA GLN A 2 16.79 -17.20 -9.88
C GLN A 2 18.16 -17.62 -9.30
N GLY A 3 19.18 -17.81 -10.15
CA GLY A 3 20.52 -18.19 -9.69
C GLY A 3 21.11 -17.20 -8.67
N GLN A 4 20.79 -15.92 -8.80
CA GLN A 4 21.22 -14.89 -7.87
C GLN A 4 20.50 -15.00 -6.53
N ILE A 5 19.18 -15.20 -6.56
CA ILE A 5 18.36 -15.39 -5.35
C ILE A 5 18.91 -16.58 -4.55
N ARG A 6 19.23 -17.69 -5.22
CA ARG A 6 19.81 -18.88 -4.59
C ARG A 6 21.15 -18.59 -3.91
N VAL A 7 22.05 -17.83 -4.54
CA VAL A 7 23.34 -17.43 -3.94
C VAL A 7 23.10 -16.60 -2.69
N CYS A 8 22.18 -15.64 -2.73
CA CYS A 8 21.89 -14.80 -1.58
C CYS A 8 21.26 -15.59 -0.41
N ARG A 9 20.42 -16.60 -0.69
CA ARG A 9 19.80 -17.45 0.36
C ARG A 9 20.82 -18.19 1.22
N HIS A 10 21.87 -18.74 0.63
CA HIS A 10 22.93 -19.44 1.39
C HIS A 10 23.66 -18.52 2.37
N ILE A 11 23.49 -17.20 2.23
CA ILE A 11 24.17 -16.18 3.04
C ILE A 11 23.24 -15.65 4.15
N VAL A 12 21.98 -16.09 4.22
CA VAL A 12 21.05 -15.72 5.29
C VAL A 12 21.51 -16.22 6.67
N GLY A 13 22.33 -17.28 6.73
CA GLY A 13 23.02 -17.74 7.93
C GLY A 13 24.42 -17.14 8.16
N PHE A 14 24.81 -16.09 7.44
CA PHE A 14 26.19 -15.63 7.39
C PHE A 14 26.61 -14.82 8.63
N HIS A 15 27.50 -15.41 9.42
CA HIS A 15 28.11 -14.82 10.62
C HIS A 15 29.33 -13.91 10.31
N GLY A 16 29.67 -13.71 9.03
CA GLY A 16 30.82 -12.86 8.66
C GLY A 16 30.52 -11.37 8.71
N ASN A 17 31.54 -10.52 8.79
CA ASN A 17 31.43 -9.07 9.04
C ASN A 17 30.91 -8.22 7.85
N ARG A 18 30.32 -8.84 6.83
CA ARG A 18 29.91 -8.16 5.59
C ARG A 18 28.63 -7.34 5.84
N ARG A 19 28.57 -6.15 5.25
CA ARG A 19 27.34 -5.33 5.17
C ARG A 19 26.31 -6.02 4.26
N VAL A 20 25.04 -5.90 4.64
CA VAL A 20 23.90 -6.47 3.94
C VAL A 20 22.94 -5.35 3.58
N HIS A 21 22.60 -5.26 2.31
CA HIS A 21 21.65 -4.33 1.74
C HIS A 21 20.37 -5.10 1.41
N ILE A 22 19.31 -4.86 2.16
CA ILE A 22 18.02 -5.53 1.97
C ILE A 22 17.08 -4.66 1.17
N ILE A 23 16.45 -5.28 0.17
CA ILE A 23 15.35 -4.68 -0.57
C ILE A 23 14.07 -5.24 0.03
N LEU A 24 13.29 -4.37 0.67
CA LEU A 24 12.13 -4.74 1.44
C LEU A 24 10.87 -4.17 0.77
N GLY A 25 9.95 -5.05 0.41
CA GLY A 25 8.59 -4.69 -0.03
C GLY A 25 7.66 -4.43 1.14
N SER A 26 6.42 -4.03 0.86
CA SER A 26 5.45 -3.76 1.92
C SER A 26 4.97 -5.06 2.61
N GLU A 27 4.42 -4.92 3.82
CA GLU A 27 3.87 -6.04 4.62
C GLU A 27 2.66 -6.74 3.97
N SER A 28 2.03 -6.15 2.92
CA SER A 28 1.00 -6.87 2.16
C SER A 28 1.61 -8.07 1.43
N CYS A 29 2.88 -7.94 1.03
CA CYS A 29 3.59 -8.87 0.17
C CYS A 29 2.76 -9.25 -1.06
N ASP A 30 2.09 -8.26 -1.65
CA ASP A 30 1.37 -8.40 -2.90
C ASP A 30 2.32 -8.49 -4.10
N LEU A 31 1.74 -8.66 -5.29
CA LEU A 31 2.46 -8.89 -6.53
C LEU A 31 3.50 -7.79 -6.81
N ASP A 32 3.13 -6.53 -6.63
CA ASP A 32 4.01 -5.38 -6.85
C ASP A 32 5.17 -5.36 -5.85
N SER A 33 4.88 -5.47 -4.55
CA SER A 33 5.90 -5.56 -3.51
C SER A 33 6.91 -6.68 -3.75
N VAL A 34 6.45 -7.87 -4.14
CA VAL A 34 7.32 -9.04 -4.41
C VAL A 34 8.21 -8.79 -5.62
N VAL A 35 7.61 -8.46 -6.76
CA VAL A 35 8.35 -8.30 -8.02
C VAL A 35 9.28 -7.09 -7.96
N SER A 36 8.83 -5.95 -7.42
CA SER A 36 9.66 -4.77 -7.23
C SER A 36 10.88 -5.07 -6.36
N SER A 37 10.72 -5.86 -5.29
CA SER A 37 11.84 -6.27 -4.43
C SER A 37 12.84 -7.14 -5.17
N LEU A 38 12.37 -8.16 -5.87
CA LEU A 38 13.22 -9.09 -6.63
C LEU A 38 13.97 -8.39 -7.76
N ALA A 39 13.26 -7.58 -8.54
CA ALA A 39 13.81 -6.85 -9.69
C ALA A 39 14.83 -5.81 -9.25
N MET A 40 14.53 -5.02 -8.22
CA MET A 40 15.45 -4.00 -7.71
C MET A 40 16.69 -4.62 -7.05
N ALA A 41 16.55 -5.73 -6.32
CA ALA A 41 17.69 -6.45 -5.76
C ALA A 41 18.62 -6.97 -6.86
N TYR A 42 18.05 -7.53 -7.93
CA TYR A 42 18.81 -8.01 -9.08
C TYR A 42 19.49 -6.88 -9.84
N PHE A 43 18.80 -5.76 -10.06
CA PHE A 43 19.38 -4.56 -10.64
C PHE A 43 20.60 -4.09 -9.85
N LEU A 44 20.46 -3.91 -8.54
CA LEU A 44 21.57 -3.46 -7.69
C LEU A 44 22.72 -4.47 -7.67
N PHE A 45 22.42 -5.77 -7.65
CA PHE A 45 23.44 -6.79 -7.75
C PHE A 45 24.24 -6.67 -9.06
N ARG A 46 23.57 -6.50 -10.20
CA ARG A 46 24.20 -6.42 -11.52
C ARG A 46 25.07 -5.16 -11.67
N VAL A 47 24.58 -4.02 -11.22
CA VAL A 47 25.31 -2.74 -11.33
C VAL A 47 26.47 -2.65 -10.34
N ARG A 48 26.38 -3.30 -9.17
CA ARG A 48 27.44 -3.30 -8.14
C ARG A 48 28.45 -4.44 -8.28
N ARG A 49 28.26 -5.37 -9.23
CA ARG A 49 29.04 -6.62 -9.35
C ARG A 49 30.55 -6.41 -9.50
N LEU A 50 30.98 -5.21 -9.92
CA LEU A 50 32.39 -4.87 -10.14
C LEU A 50 33.11 -4.37 -8.88
N ASP A 51 32.43 -4.20 -7.75
CA ASP A 51 33.02 -3.74 -6.50
C ASP A 51 33.06 -4.86 -5.43
N PRO A 52 34.23 -5.43 -5.13
CA PRO A 52 34.39 -6.46 -4.10
C PRO A 52 34.05 -5.98 -2.68
N SER A 53 34.05 -4.67 -2.43
CA SER A 53 33.70 -4.07 -1.13
C SER A 53 32.19 -3.87 -0.95
N CYS A 54 31.40 -4.13 -2.00
CA CYS A 54 29.96 -3.88 -1.95
C CYS A 54 29.21 -4.83 -1.02
N SER A 55 28.21 -4.27 -0.34
CA SER A 55 27.26 -5.00 0.49
C SER A 55 26.59 -6.13 -0.29
N LEU A 56 26.31 -7.23 0.40
CA LEU A 56 25.44 -8.28 -0.14
C LEU A 56 24.03 -7.72 -0.36
N VAL A 57 23.48 -7.82 -1.57
CA VAL A 57 22.11 -7.39 -1.86
C VAL A 57 21.16 -8.57 -1.75
N LEU A 58 20.09 -8.42 -0.96
CA LEU A 58 19.13 -9.49 -0.68
C LEU A 58 17.69 -8.97 -0.78
N PRO A 59 16.84 -9.52 -1.66
CA PRO A 59 15.40 -9.24 -1.58
C PRO A 59 14.81 -10.02 -0.41
N VAL A 60 14.02 -9.36 0.43
CA VAL A 60 13.30 -9.98 1.55
C VAL A 60 11.81 -9.73 1.37
N LEU A 61 11.03 -10.82 1.35
CA LEU A 61 9.57 -10.74 1.33
C LEU A 61 9.06 -10.50 2.74
N ASN A 62 8.31 -9.42 2.93
CA ASN A 62 7.99 -8.87 4.26
C ASN A 62 6.81 -9.57 4.96
N ILE A 63 6.81 -10.90 4.92
CA ILE A 63 5.87 -11.78 5.64
C ILE A 63 6.63 -13.03 6.13
N PRO A 64 6.08 -13.79 7.08
CA PRO A 64 6.61 -15.11 7.41
C PRO A 64 6.50 -16.08 6.23
N ARG A 65 7.47 -16.97 6.05
CA ARG A 65 7.43 -18.01 5.00
C ARG A 65 6.13 -18.81 5.04
N SER A 66 5.65 -19.11 6.24
CA SER A 66 4.42 -19.89 6.48
C SER A 66 3.14 -19.24 5.94
N GLN A 67 3.19 -17.98 5.51
CA GLN A 67 2.04 -17.27 4.94
C GLN A 67 2.13 -17.08 3.42
N PHE A 68 3.25 -17.48 2.81
CA PHE A 68 3.47 -17.23 1.39
C PHE A 68 2.52 -18.00 0.48
N HIS A 69 2.07 -19.19 0.91
CA HIS A 69 1.10 -19.99 0.16
C HIS A 69 -0.25 -19.29 -0.02
N LEU A 70 -0.52 -18.22 0.74
CA LEU A 70 -1.74 -17.45 0.63
C LEU A 70 -1.77 -16.51 -0.61
N ARG A 71 -0.61 -16.24 -1.23
CA ARG A 71 -0.46 -15.28 -2.34
C ARG A 71 -0.52 -16.02 -3.68
N ALA A 72 -1.69 -16.53 -4.03
CA ALA A 72 -1.87 -17.42 -5.18
C ALA A 72 -1.48 -16.79 -6.53
N ASP A 73 -1.77 -15.51 -6.74
CA ASP A 73 -1.35 -14.74 -7.92
C ASP A 73 0.18 -14.62 -8.02
N VAL A 74 0.86 -14.34 -6.90
CA VAL A 74 2.32 -14.31 -6.82
C VAL A 74 2.91 -15.68 -7.14
N LEU A 75 2.38 -16.75 -6.55
CA LEU A 75 2.85 -18.11 -6.79
C LEU A 75 2.71 -18.51 -8.25
N LEU A 76 1.59 -18.15 -8.88
CA LEU A 76 1.35 -18.37 -10.31
C LEU A 76 2.41 -17.63 -11.14
N LEU A 77 2.61 -16.33 -10.92
CA LEU A 77 3.57 -15.56 -11.71
C LEU A 77 5.01 -16.08 -11.54
N LEU A 78 5.41 -16.43 -10.33
CA LEU A 78 6.74 -17.00 -10.07
C LEU A 78 6.92 -18.35 -10.76
N ARG A 79 5.88 -19.18 -10.80
CA ARG A 79 5.91 -20.46 -11.53
C ARG A 79 6.08 -20.24 -13.02
N GLU A 80 5.34 -19.32 -13.63
CA GLU A 80 5.47 -18.95 -15.04
C GLU A 80 6.89 -18.40 -15.33
N ALA A 81 7.45 -17.63 -14.39
CA ALA A 81 8.82 -17.15 -14.46
C ALA A 81 9.88 -18.21 -14.09
N SER A 82 9.50 -19.45 -13.79
CA SER A 82 10.41 -20.53 -13.37
C SER A 82 11.27 -20.19 -12.14
N ILE A 83 10.71 -19.46 -11.18
CA ILE A 83 11.37 -19.12 -9.91
C ILE A 83 10.91 -20.07 -8.81
N ALA A 84 11.83 -20.89 -8.34
CA ALA A 84 11.63 -21.78 -7.21
C ALA A 84 11.42 -20.98 -5.90
N THR A 85 10.30 -21.20 -5.21
CA THR A 85 9.91 -20.47 -4.00
C THR A 85 10.84 -20.74 -2.81
N GLU A 86 11.55 -21.87 -2.84
CA GLU A 86 12.58 -22.26 -1.88
C GLU A 86 13.79 -21.33 -1.95
N THR A 87 14.00 -20.63 -3.06
CA THR A 87 15.11 -19.68 -3.18
C THR A 87 14.81 -18.34 -2.49
N LEU A 88 13.54 -17.94 -2.41
CA LEU A 88 13.11 -16.67 -1.83
C LEU A 88 13.47 -16.57 -0.36
N VAL A 89 13.68 -15.35 0.15
CA VAL A 89 13.99 -15.11 1.57
C VAL A 89 12.88 -14.29 2.21
N PHE A 90 12.48 -14.68 3.41
CA PHE A 90 11.33 -14.12 4.12
C PHE A 90 11.74 -13.36 5.38
N ARG A 91 10.81 -12.56 5.91
CA ARG A 91 11.05 -11.68 7.06
C ARG A 91 11.50 -12.43 8.30
N ASP A 92 10.95 -13.62 8.52
CA ASP A 92 11.24 -14.52 9.64
C ASP A 92 12.55 -15.31 9.47
N GLU A 93 13.19 -15.24 8.30
CA GLU A 93 14.47 -15.87 8.03
C GLU A 93 15.65 -14.90 8.25
N VAL A 94 15.41 -13.59 8.45
CA VAL A 94 16.46 -12.56 8.58
C VAL A 94 16.29 -11.73 9.84
N ASP A 95 17.31 -11.74 10.70
CA ASP A 95 17.36 -10.88 11.89
C ASP A 95 17.82 -9.46 11.54
N LEU A 96 16.86 -8.62 11.10
CA LEU A 96 17.12 -7.22 10.78
C LEU A 96 17.59 -6.42 12.00
N ALA A 97 17.09 -6.74 13.20
CA ALA A 97 17.46 -6.02 14.42
C ALA A 97 18.93 -6.26 14.75
N HIS A 98 19.39 -7.51 14.67
CA HIS A 98 20.80 -7.86 14.85
C HIS A 98 21.71 -7.21 13.78
N LEU A 99 21.30 -7.22 12.50
CA LEU A 99 22.06 -6.56 11.44
C LEU A 99 22.15 -5.03 11.67
N HIS A 100 21.05 -4.41 12.11
CA HIS A 100 21.00 -2.98 12.42
C HIS A 100 21.86 -2.63 13.63
N GLY A 101 21.73 -3.35 14.75
CA GLY A 101 22.51 -3.14 15.97
C GLY A 101 24.02 -3.25 15.75
N ASN A 102 24.44 -4.12 14.81
CA ASN A 102 25.85 -4.26 14.40
C ASN A 102 26.28 -3.28 13.29
N ARG A 103 25.45 -2.30 12.91
CA ARG A 103 25.71 -1.33 11.83
C ARG A 103 26.04 -1.98 10.48
N ARG A 104 25.45 -3.16 10.23
CA ARG A 104 25.65 -3.95 9.01
C ARG A 104 24.48 -3.86 8.03
N LEU A 105 23.37 -3.24 8.43
CA LEU A 105 22.14 -3.14 7.63
C LEU A 105 22.09 -1.86 6.79
N ALA A 106 21.72 -2.01 5.52
CA ALA A 106 21.13 -0.95 4.69
C ALA A 106 19.79 -1.44 4.14
N LEU A 107 18.80 -0.56 4.02
CA LEU A 107 17.46 -0.87 3.55
C LEU A 107 17.09 0.02 2.36
N THR A 108 16.64 -0.59 1.26
CA THR A 108 15.84 0.11 0.25
C THR A 108 14.40 -0.35 0.38
N LEU A 109 13.48 0.59 0.57
CA LEU A 109 12.05 0.31 0.59
C LEU A 109 11.48 0.41 -0.83
N VAL A 110 10.69 -0.59 -1.21
CA VAL A 110 9.94 -0.58 -2.46
C VAL A 110 8.45 -0.77 -2.19
N ASP A 111 7.60 -0.09 -2.94
CA ASP A 111 6.13 -0.16 -2.82
C ASP A 111 5.58 0.27 -1.44
N HIS A 112 6.40 0.99 -0.67
CA HIS A 112 6.00 1.72 0.53
C HIS A 112 7.08 2.72 0.92
N ASN A 113 6.69 3.77 1.66
CA ASN A 113 7.62 4.83 2.10
C ASN A 113 7.77 4.95 3.62
N ILE A 114 7.03 4.14 4.40
CA ILE A 114 7.06 4.12 5.87
C ILE A 114 7.16 2.68 6.37
N LEU A 115 8.13 2.42 7.25
CA LEU A 115 8.24 1.15 7.96
C LEU A 115 7.06 0.98 8.94
N PRO A 116 6.57 -0.26 9.14
CA PRO A 116 5.57 -0.53 10.17
C PRO A 116 6.12 -0.16 11.55
N SER A 117 5.22 0.06 12.52
CA SER A 117 5.60 0.49 13.86
C SER A 117 6.58 -0.47 14.56
N THR A 118 6.49 -1.77 14.28
CA THR A 118 7.39 -2.81 14.80
C THR A 118 8.84 -2.65 14.30
N ASP A 119 9.02 -1.96 13.18
CA ASP A 119 10.31 -1.79 12.50
C ASP A 119 10.81 -0.35 12.58
N ARG A 120 10.19 0.51 13.41
CA ARG A 120 10.53 1.94 13.54
C ARG A 120 12.02 2.15 13.83
N ASP A 121 12.63 1.29 14.63
CA ASP A 121 14.04 1.40 15.00
C ASP A 121 15.00 1.18 13.81
N LEU A 122 14.52 0.56 12.72
CA LEU A 122 15.31 0.32 11.51
C LEU A 122 15.36 1.55 10.58
N GLU A 123 14.61 2.61 10.86
CA GLU A 123 14.47 3.79 10.00
C GLU A 123 15.84 4.42 9.66
N GLY A 124 16.78 4.40 10.62
CA GLY A 124 18.15 4.90 10.41
C GLY A 124 19.00 4.08 9.43
N ALA A 125 18.56 2.87 9.05
CA ALA A 125 19.21 2.05 8.03
C ALA A 125 18.60 2.23 6.62
N VAL A 126 17.51 2.99 6.48
CA VAL A 126 16.89 3.22 5.17
C VAL A 126 17.73 4.19 4.35
N VAL A 127 18.21 3.70 3.20
CA VAL A 127 19.13 4.42 2.30
C VAL A 127 18.47 4.84 0.99
N GLU A 128 17.31 4.29 0.63
CA GLU A 128 16.56 4.67 -0.57
C GLU A 128 15.09 4.23 -0.44
N VAL A 129 14.18 4.99 -1.05
CA VAL A 129 12.76 4.63 -1.17
C VAL A 129 12.34 4.77 -2.63
N ILE A 130 11.63 3.77 -3.14
CA ILE A 130 11.00 3.79 -4.48
C ILE A 130 9.55 3.40 -4.28
N ASP A 131 8.63 4.34 -4.44
CA ASP A 131 7.24 4.10 -4.10
C ASP A 131 6.30 4.95 -4.96
N HIS A 132 5.08 4.46 -5.13
CA HIS A 132 4.02 5.08 -5.94
C HIS A 132 2.85 5.59 -5.08
N HIS A 133 2.90 5.37 -3.76
CA HIS A 133 1.90 5.86 -2.82
C HIS A 133 2.07 7.35 -2.49
N GLN A 134 1.13 7.91 -1.73
CA GLN A 134 1.31 9.24 -1.15
C GLN A 134 2.49 9.25 -0.19
N LEU A 135 3.37 10.25 -0.32
CA LEU A 135 4.50 10.45 0.57
C LEU A 135 4.01 10.77 1.99
N GLN A 136 4.36 9.91 2.94
CA GLN A 136 4.09 10.07 4.38
C GLN A 136 5.40 10.27 5.18
N ARG A 137 6.54 9.96 4.56
CA ARG A 137 7.88 10.12 5.15
C ARG A 137 8.32 11.57 5.17
N THR A 138 9.02 11.97 6.24
CA THR A 138 9.76 13.23 6.28
C THR A 138 10.95 13.17 5.34
N THR A 139 11.14 14.21 4.54
CA THR A 139 12.25 14.27 3.58
C THR A 139 13.60 14.32 4.30
N SER A 140 14.58 13.57 3.80
CA SER A 140 15.94 13.52 4.35
C SER A 140 16.95 13.39 3.22
N PHE A 141 18.05 14.13 3.29
CA PHE A 141 19.15 14.02 2.33
C PHE A 141 19.84 12.65 2.37
N ALA A 142 19.78 11.94 3.50
CA ALA A 142 20.40 10.63 3.66
C ALA A 142 19.64 9.49 2.97
N CYS A 143 18.39 9.73 2.55
CA CYS A 143 17.51 8.75 1.95
C CYS A 143 16.82 9.35 0.72
N PRO A 144 17.41 9.21 -0.49
CA PRO A 144 16.76 9.59 -1.72
C PRO A 144 15.41 8.88 -1.86
N VAL A 145 14.37 9.64 -2.21
CA VAL A 145 13.01 9.14 -2.39
C VAL A 145 12.60 9.36 -3.84
N THR A 146 12.32 8.27 -4.55
CA THR A 146 11.73 8.30 -5.89
C THR A 146 10.23 8.07 -5.75
N MET A 147 9.46 9.15 -5.89
CA MET A 147 7.99 9.11 -5.82
C MET A 147 7.39 9.63 -7.11
N GLU A 148 6.56 8.82 -7.75
CA GLU A 148 5.75 9.27 -8.88
C GLU A 148 4.36 8.64 -8.82
N MET A 149 3.36 9.39 -9.29
CA MET A 149 1.99 8.91 -9.38
C MET A 149 1.83 7.99 -10.59
N VAL A 150 2.23 6.73 -10.41
CA VAL A 150 2.05 5.61 -11.36
C VAL A 150 1.22 4.51 -10.71
N LEU A 151 0.77 3.53 -11.50
CA LEU A 151 -0.11 2.48 -10.99
C LEU A 151 0.62 1.36 -10.25
N SER A 152 1.92 1.16 -10.48
CA SER A 152 2.74 0.19 -9.75
C SER A 152 4.17 0.71 -9.49
N CYS A 153 4.75 0.31 -8.38
CA CYS A 153 6.18 0.46 -8.10
C CYS A 153 7.04 -0.29 -9.15
N ALA A 154 6.57 -1.41 -9.68
CA ALA A 154 7.22 -2.15 -10.76
C ALA A 154 7.47 -1.28 -12.01
N THR A 155 6.60 -0.30 -12.29
CA THR A 155 6.81 0.70 -13.36
C THR A 155 8.07 1.53 -13.11
N LEU A 156 8.28 2.00 -11.89
CA LEU A 156 9.46 2.80 -11.51
C LEU A 156 10.73 1.95 -11.54
N VAL A 157 10.64 0.69 -11.08
CA VAL A 157 11.77 -0.24 -11.13
C VAL A 157 12.14 -0.57 -12.57
N THR A 158 11.16 -0.78 -13.46
CA THR A 158 11.38 -1.04 -14.89
C THR A 158 12.06 0.14 -15.57
N GLU A 159 11.60 1.36 -15.33
CA GLU A 159 12.22 2.57 -15.88
C GLU A 159 13.67 2.73 -15.40
N ARG A 160 13.95 2.45 -14.12
CA ARG A 160 15.30 2.49 -13.56
C ARG A 160 16.23 1.47 -14.22
N ILE A 161 15.72 0.27 -14.49
CA ILE A 161 16.49 -0.76 -15.20
C ILE A 161 16.77 -0.32 -16.63
N LEU A 162 15.75 0.09 -17.38
CA LEU A 162 15.90 0.52 -18.78
C LEU A 162 16.85 1.70 -18.94
N SER A 163 16.87 2.64 -17.98
CA SER A 163 17.72 3.83 -18.03
C SER A 163 19.18 3.58 -17.66
N ARG A 164 19.47 2.57 -16.82
CA ARG A 164 20.80 2.40 -16.22
C ARG A 164 21.50 1.08 -16.53
N ALA A 165 20.75 0.02 -16.74
CA ALA A 165 21.27 -1.31 -17.02
C ALA A 165 20.28 -2.12 -17.88
N PRO A 166 19.86 -1.62 -19.06
CA PRO A 166 18.87 -2.30 -19.90
C PRO A 166 19.27 -3.73 -20.27
N GLU A 167 20.58 -4.02 -20.32
CA GLU A 167 21.14 -5.34 -20.64
C GLU A 167 20.84 -6.44 -19.61
N ILE A 168 20.28 -6.10 -18.44
CA ILE A 168 19.88 -7.11 -17.45
C ILE A 168 18.47 -7.62 -17.69
N LEU A 169 17.66 -6.94 -18.51
CA LEU A 169 16.33 -7.40 -18.87
C LEU A 169 16.44 -8.64 -19.76
N ASP A 170 15.99 -9.76 -19.21
CA ASP A 170 15.78 -11.00 -19.92
C ASP A 170 14.29 -11.35 -19.91
N GLN A 171 13.90 -12.39 -20.66
CA GLN A 171 12.51 -12.85 -20.74
C GLN A 171 11.89 -13.11 -19.33
N GLN A 172 12.69 -13.65 -18.40
CA GLN A 172 12.26 -13.97 -17.04
C GLN A 172 11.94 -12.70 -16.24
N LEU A 173 12.83 -11.70 -16.25
CA LEU A 173 12.63 -10.44 -15.55
C LEU A 173 11.52 -9.60 -16.19
N ALA A 174 11.46 -9.59 -17.53
CA ALA A 174 10.40 -8.93 -18.28
C ALA A 174 9.02 -9.49 -17.92
N LEU A 175 8.88 -10.82 -17.84
CA LEU A 175 7.62 -11.48 -17.46
C LEU A 175 7.14 -11.05 -16.06
N LEU A 176 8.05 -10.99 -15.09
CA LEU A 176 7.70 -10.55 -13.73
C LEU A 176 7.19 -9.11 -13.71
N LEU A 177 7.97 -8.18 -14.28
CA LEU A 177 7.63 -6.76 -14.31
C LEU A 177 6.34 -6.51 -15.10
N TYR A 178 6.17 -7.21 -16.22
CA TYR A 178 4.98 -7.16 -17.05
C TYR A 178 3.74 -7.67 -16.31
N GLY A 179 3.85 -8.80 -15.60
CA GLY A 179 2.74 -9.41 -14.85
C GLY A 179 2.13 -8.46 -13.80
N VAL A 180 2.97 -7.71 -13.07
CA VAL A 180 2.50 -6.68 -12.13
C VAL A 180 1.72 -5.59 -12.86
N MET A 181 2.33 -4.99 -13.88
CA MET A 181 1.72 -3.86 -14.58
C MET A 181 0.39 -4.26 -15.23
N VAL A 182 0.28 -5.48 -15.75
CA VAL A 182 -0.97 -5.98 -16.33
C VAL A 182 -2.09 -6.03 -15.30
N VAL A 183 -1.81 -6.48 -14.07
CA VAL A 183 -2.79 -6.58 -12.97
C VAL A 183 -3.11 -5.21 -12.37
N ASP A 184 -2.09 -4.47 -11.94
CA ASP A 184 -2.30 -3.23 -11.18
C ASP A 184 -2.76 -2.06 -12.07
N CYS A 185 -2.49 -2.12 -13.37
CA CYS A 185 -3.00 -1.13 -14.31
C CYS A 185 -4.41 -1.42 -14.82
N MET A 186 -5.16 -2.33 -14.19
CA MET A 186 -6.50 -2.77 -14.64
C MET A 186 -6.51 -3.09 -16.14
N ASN A 187 -5.53 -3.89 -16.59
CA ASN A 187 -5.33 -4.22 -17.99
C ASN A 187 -5.21 -3.01 -18.95
N LEU A 188 -4.69 -1.88 -18.45
CA LEU A 188 -4.57 -0.59 -19.14
C LEU A 188 -5.91 0.02 -19.58
N SER A 189 -7.00 -0.25 -18.84
CA SER A 189 -8.33 0.33 -19.11
C SER A 189 -8.24 1.86 -19.31
N PRO A 190 -8.87 2.44 -20.35
CA PRO A 190 -8.79 3.88 -20.66
C PRO A 190 -9.33 4.81 -19.58
N VAL A 191 -10.02 4.28 -18.57
CA VAL A 191 -10.71 5.03 -17.51
C VAL A 191 -9.73 5.71 -16.52
N ALA A 192 -8.48 5.27 -16.40
CA ALA A 192 -7.55 5.76 -15.36
C ALA A 192 -6.74 7.05 -15.71
N GLY A 193 -7.06 7.75 -16.80
CA GLY A 193 -6.52 9.09 -17.10
C GLY A 193 -5.00 9.21 -17.23
N LYS A 194 -4.44 10.39 -16.88
CA LYS A 194 -3.00 10.74 -17.05
C LYS A 194 -2.03 9.88 -16.23
N VAL A 195 -2.52 9.23 -15.16
CA VAL A 195 -1.70 8.39 -14.26
C VAL A 195 -1.08 7.20 -15.00
N MET A 196 -1.68 6.75 -16.11
CA MET A 196 -1.23 5.58 -16.88
C MET A 196 -0.16 5.82 -17.94
N VAL A 197 0.27 7.07 -18.21
CA VAL A 197 1.13 7.34 -19.39
C VAL A 197 2.45 6.58 -19.28
N LYS A 198 3.08 6.59 -18.10
CA LYS A 198 4.34 5.88 -17.87
C LYS A 198 4.12 4.36 -17.86
N ASP A 199 3.07 3.88 -17.18
CA ASP A 199 2.74 2.45 -17.13
C ASP A 199 2.55 1.87 -18.54
N ARG A 200 1.73 2.52 -19.38
CA ARG A 200 1.50 2.14 -20.78
C ARG A 200 2.79 2.10 -21.59
N LYS A 201 3.64 3.10 -21.40
CA LYS A 201 4.94 3.17 -22.08
C LYS A 201 5.83 1.99 -21.68
N MET A 202 5.95 1.68 -20.39
CA MET A 202 6.77 0.56 -19.92
C MET A 202 6.23 -0.77 -20.41
N VAL A 203 4.91 -0.99 -20.33
CA VAL A 203 4.27 -2.19 -20.86
C VAL A 203 4.55 -2.37 -22.35
N HIS A 204 4.37 -1.31 -23.15
CA HIS A 204 4.62 -1.36 -24.59
C HIS A 204 6.09 -1.68 -24.92
N LEU A 205 7.04 -1.08 -24.17
CA LEU A 205 8.46 -1.37 -24.33
C LEU A 205 8.78 -2.84 -24.04
N LEU A 206 8.24 -3.39 -22.94
CA LEU A 206 8.44 -4.80 -22.59
C LEU A 206 7.86 -5.73 -23.67
N GLN A 207 6.64 -5.49 -24.14
CA GLN A 207 6.04 -6.30 -25.21
C GLN A 207 6.81 -6.23 -26.53
N THR A 208 7.38 -5.07 -26.85
CA THR A 208 8.15 -4.88 -28.09
C THR A 208 9.50 -5.59 -28.02
N GLN A 209 10.19 -5.53 -26.87
CA GLN A 209 11.50 -6.16 -26.68
C GLN A 209 11.40 -7.68 -26.45
N PHE A 210 10.28 -8.14 -25.88
CA PHE A 210 10.05 -9.52 -25.49
C PHE A 210 8.72 -10.03 -26.09
N PRO A 211 8.70 -10.34 -27.41
CA PRO A 211 7.48 -10.75 -28.11
C PRO A 211 6.91 -12.09 -27.63
N ASP A 212 7.71 -12.91 -26.95
CA ASP A 212 7.29 -14.18 -26.35
C ASP A 212 6.58 -14.01 -25.00
N LEU A 213 6.37 -12.77 -24.53
CA LEU A 213 5.55 -12.52 -23.35
C LEU A 213 4.10 -13.01 -23.58
N PRO A 214 3.43 -13.54 -22.54
CA PRO A 214 2.05 -13.97 -22.65
C PRO A 214 1.12 -12.86 -23.15
N GLN A 215 0.04 -13.26 -23.83
CA GLN A 215 -1.01 -12.33 -24.23
C GLN A 215 -1.57 -11.61 -23.00
N ARG A 216 -1.66 -10.28 -23.10
CA ARG A 216 -1.99 -9.38 -21.98
C ARG A 216 -3.26 -9.79 -21.24
N ASP A 217 -4.35 -9.94 -21.98
CA ASP A 217 -5.66 -10.22 -21.41
C ASP A 217 -5.70 -11.62 -20.78
N ALA A 218 -5.01 -12.60 -21.38
CA ALA A 218 -4.89 -13.95 -20.82
C ALA A 218 -4.10 -13.96 -19.51
N LEU A 219 -2.98 -13.23 -19.44
CA LEU A 219 -2.19 -13.10 -18.21
C LEU A 219 -2.96 -12.36 -17.12
N HIS A 220 -3.65 -11.26 -17.48
CA HIS A 220 -4.53 -10.53 -16.57
C HIS A 220 -5.57 -11.46 -15.95
N THR A 221 -6.34 -12.17 -16.78
CA THR A 221 -7.38 -13.09 -16.33
C THR A 221 -6.80 -14.19 -15.45
N ALA A 222 -5.66 -14.78 -15.81
CA ALA A 222 -5.04 -15.85 -15.02
C ALA A 222 -4.61 -15.36 -13.63
N LEU A 223 -3.89 -14.24 -13.55
CA LEU A 223 -3.43 -13.67 -12.27
C LEU A 223 -4.61 -13.16 -11.42
N HIS A 224 -5.57 -12.50 -12.05
CA HIS A 224 -6.79 -12.05 -11.38
C HIS A 224 -7.59 -13.23 -10.83
N THR A 225 -7.77 -14.30 -11.61
CA THR A 225 -8.46 -15.51 -11.16
C THR A 225 -7.74 -16.15 -9.98
N ALA A 226 -6.41 -16.28 -10.05
CA ALA A 226 -5.61 -16.81 -8.95
C ALA A 226 -5.74 -15.97 -7.68
N LYS A 227 -5.77 -14.64 -7.79
CA LYS A 227 -5.94 -13.73 -6.63
C LYS A 227 -7.26 -13.93 -5.89
N PHE A 228 -8.32 -14.30 -6.60
CA PHE A 228 -9.65 -14.56 -6.05
C PHE A 228 -9.87 -16.03 -5.68
N ASP A 229 -8.93 -16.93 -6.00
CA ASP A 229 -9.02 -18.33 -5.62
C ASP A 229 -8.68 -18.51 -4.14
N LEU A 230 -9.73 -18.70 -3.34
CA LEU A 230 -9.65 -18.98 -1.91
C LEU A 230 -9.97 -20.46 -1.61
N SER A 231 -9.92 -21.33 -2.61
CA SER A 231 -10.24 -22.75 -2.49
C SER A 231 -9.32 -23.42 -1.47
N GLY A 232 -9.94 -24.09 -0.48
CA GLY A 232 -9.21 -24.76 0.59
C GLY A 232 -8.71 -23.85 1.71
N PHE A 233 -8.89 -22.52 1.63
CA PHE A 233 -8.45 -21.63 2.71
C PHE A 233 -9.41 -21.65 3.91
N THR A 234 -8.83 -21.70 5.11
CA THR A 234 -9.55 -21.46 6.35
C THR A 234 -9.95 -19.98 6.48
N THR A 235 -10.85 -19.67 7.42
CA THR A 235 -11.25 -18.28 7.66
C THR A 235 -10.06 -17.43 8.10
N GLU A 236 -9.21 -17.95 8.98
CA GLU A 236 -7.95 -17.32 9.38
C GLU A 236 -7.05 -17.04 8.17
N GLN A 237 -6.85 -18.01 7.28
CA GLN A 237 -6.01 -17.85 6.09
C GLN A 237 -6.53 -16.77 5.14
N ILE A 238 -7.85 -16.67 4.97
CA ILE A 238 -8.49 -15.61 4.17
C ILE A 238 -8.23 -14.23 4.77
N LEU A 239 -8.33 -14.10 6.10
CA LEU A 239 -8.05 -12.85 6.79
C LEU A 239 -6.56 -12.46 6.66
N LEU A 240 -5.64 -13.42 6.85
CA LEU A 240 -4.19 -13.21 6.75
C LEU A 240 -3.68 -12.92 5.32
N ASN A 241 -4.44 -13.33 4.29
CA ASN A 241 -4.01 -13.22 2.89
C ASN A 241 -3.63 -11.77 2.53
N ASN A 242 -4.45 -10.79 2.92
CA ASN A 242 -4.15 -9.39 2.69
C ASN A 242 -4.59 -8.52 3.87
N MET A 243 -3.93 -8.75 5.01
CA MET A 243 -4.13 -8.02 6.25
C MET A 243 -3.11 -6.90 6.41
N LYS A 244 -3.54 -5.79 7.01
CA LYS A 244 -2.66 -4.84 7.71
C LYS A 244 -3.20 -4.58 9.10
N THR A 245 -2.32 -4.21 10.03
CA THR A 245 -2.71 -3.88 11.40
C THR A 245 -2.48 -2.40 11.68
N VAL A 246 -3.43 -1.78 12.38
CA VAL A 246 -3.24 -0.46 13.00
C VAL A 246 -3.30 -0.63 14.50
N ALA A 247 -2.46 0.11 15.20
CA ALA A 247 -2.39 0.08 16.66
C ALA A 247 -2.30 1.50 17.20
N GLY A 248 -2.95 1.75 18.34
CA GLY A 248 -2.85 2.99 19.10
C GLY A 248 -3.26 2.74 20.54
N GLY A 249 -2.36 3.08 21.46
CA GLY A 249 -2.48 2.67 22.86
C GLY A 249 -2.54 1.15 23.01
N ASN A 250 -3.57 0.68 23.70
CA ASN A 250 -3.79 -0.75 23.94
C ASN A 250 -4.68 -1.42 22.88
N LEU A 251 -5.13 -0.69 21.85
CA LEU A 251 -5.96 -1.25 20.79
C LEU A 251 -5.14 -1.64 19.58
N LYS A 252 -5.48 -2.80 19.02
CA LYS A 252 -4.95 -3.31 17.76
C LYS A 252 -6.08 -3.82 16.88
N VAL A 253 -6.23 -3.22 15.70
CA VAL A 253 -7.28 -3.56 14.73
C VAL A 253 -6.65 -4.09 13.46
N ALA A 254 -7.14 -5.24 12.99
CA ALA A 254 -6.78 -5.76 11.68
C ALA A 254 -7.74 -5.23 10.60
N VAL A 255 -7.19 -4.82 9.45
CA VAL A 255 -7.94 -4.50 8.25
C VAL A 255 -7.55 -5.48 7.15
N SER A 256 -8.47 -6.39 6.82
CA SER A 256 -8.23 -7.49 5.87
C SER A 256 -9.02 -7.28 4.59
N ILE A 257 -8.39 -7.48 3.43
CA ILE A 257 -9.12 -7.59 2.16
C ILE A 257 -9.54 -9.04 1.96
N VAL A 258 -10.83 -9.25 1.70
CA VAL A 258 -11.43 -10.57 1.53
C VAL A 258 -11.96 -10.70 0.10
N TYR A 259 -11.34 -11.56 -0.72
CA TYR A 259 -11.65 -11.76 -2.14
C TYR A 259 -12.86 -12.67 -2.38
N MET A 260 -13.99 -12.35 -1.74
CA MET A 260 -15.29 -12.98 -1.96
C MET A 260 -16.42 -11.98 -1.64
N SER A 261 -17.66 -12.33 -1.96
CA SER A 261 -18.82 -11.51 -1.58
C SER A 261 -19.01 -11.47 -0.06
N LEU A 262 -19.74 -10.47 0.43
CA LEU A 262 -20.12 -10.39 1.85
C LEU A 262 -20.95 -11.60 2.27
N ASP A 263 -21.92 -12.01 1.45
CA ASP A 263 -22.79 -13.15 1.77
C ASP A 263 -22.00 -14.44 1.90
N SER A 264 -21.08 -14.72 0.96
CA SER A 264 -20.21 -15.90 1.03
C SER A 264 -19.30 -15.86 2.26
N PHE A 265 -18.81 -14.67 2.64
CA PHE A 265 -18.01 -14.51 3.85
C PHE A 265 -18.84 -14.77 5.11
N LEU A 266 -20.04 -14.19 5.23
CA LEU A 266 -20.96 -14.36 6.36
C LEU A 266 -21.49 -15.80 6.49
N GLN A 267 -21.57 -16.56 5.39
CA GLN A 267 -22.00 -17.95 5.38
C GLN A 267 -20.89 -18.96 5.69
N ARG A 268 -19.65 -18.51 5.90
CA ARG A 268 -18.55 -19.42 6.26
C ARG A 268 -18.87 -20.17 7.56
N LYS A 269 -18.54 -21.45 7.57
CA LYS A 269 -18.77 -22.33 8.72
C LYS A 269 -18.12 -21.75 9.98
N ASN A 270 -18.92 -21.62 11.04
CA ASN A 270 -18.49 -21.13 12.36
C ASN A 270 -17.81 -19.74 12.33
N LEU A 271 -18.18 -18.86 11.40
CA LEU A 271 -17.49 -17.58 11.20
C LEU A 271 -17.31 -16.78 12.50
N GLN A 272 -18.35 -16.64 13.32
CA GLN A 272 -18.30 -15.88 14.56
C GLN A 272 -17.25 -16.44 15.54
N GLN A 273 -17.19 -17.77 15.69
CA GLN A 273 -16.18 -18.41 16.54
C GLN A 273 -14.77 -18.25 15.96
N GLU A 274 -14.63 -18.39 14.63
CA GLU A 274 -13.34 -18.22 13.93
C GLU A 274 -12.82 -16.77 14.07
N LEU A 275 -13.69 -15.76 13.95
CA LEU A 275 -13.32 -14.36 14.15
C LEU A 275 -12.88 -14.09 15.60
N CYS A 276 -13.57 -14.67 16.58
CA CYS A 276 -13.18 -14.59 17.99
C CYS A 276 -11.81 -15.23 18.23
N HIS A 277 -11.60 -16.43 17.69
CA HIS A 277 -10.34 -17.15 17.81
C HIS A 277 -9.19 -16.41 17.12
N PHE A 278 -9.45 -15.85 15.93
CA PHE A 278 -8.51 -15.04 15.18
C PHE A 278 -8.05 -13.81 15.98
N CYS A 279 -9.00 -13.05 16.54
CA CYS A 279 -8.67 -11.92 17.41
C CYS A 279 -7.78 -12.33 18.58
N LYS A 280 -8.11 -13.43 19.27
CA LYS A 280 -7.31 -13.92 20.40
C LYS A 280 -5.90 -14.37 19.99
N SER A 281 -5.79 -15.13 18.90
CA SER A 281 -4.53 -15.73 18.45
C SER A 281 -3.54 -14.70 17.90
N HIS A 282 -4.04 -13.61 17.30
CA HIS A 282 -3.22 -12.53 16.72
C HIS A 282 -3.14 -11.28 17.62
N HIS A 283 -3.67 -11.38 18.85
CA HIS A 283 -3.73 -10.29 19.83
C HIS A 283 -4.38 -9.01 19.27
N LEU A 284 -5.57 -9.16 18.68
CA LEU A 284 -6.36 -8.10 18.07
C LEU A 284 -7.64 -7.86 18.87
N ASP A 285 -8.07 -6.61 18.93
CA ASP A 285 -9.33 -6.20 19.56
C ASP A 285 -10.51 -6.27 18.59
N ALA A 286 -10.24 -6.05 17.30
CA ALA A 286 -11.24 -6.03 16.25
C ALA A 286 -10.67 -6.39 14.88
N VAL A 287 -11.56 -6.80 13.98
CA VAL A 287 -11.30 -7.06 12.57
C VAL A 287 -12.27 -6.24 11.72
N VAL A 288 -11.72 -5.49 10.79
CA VAL A 288 -12.45 -4.88 9.67
C VAL A 288 -12.15 -5.70 8.42
N ALA A 289 -13.09 -6.54 8.02
CA ALA A 289 -13.02 -7.32 6.79
C ALA A 289 -13.67 -6.53 5.65
N MET A 290 -12.85 -6.05 4.72
CA MET A 290 -13.30 -5.37 3.51
C MET A 290 -13.43 -6.38 2.38
N THR A 291 -14.66 -6.72 2.02
CA THR A 291 -14.89 -7.71 0.97
C THR A 291 -14.89 -7.07 -0.41
N ILE A 292 -14.43 -7.82 -1.42
CA ILE A 292 -14.51 -7.44 -2.82
C ILE A 292 -14.93 -8.65 -3.65
N SER A 293 -15.91 -8.42 -4.53
CA SER A 293 -16.33 -9.32 -5.59
C SER A 293 -16.63 -8.50 -6.85
N PHE A 294 -16.91 -9.16 -7.97
CA PHE A 294 -17.29 -8.49 -9.20
C PHE A 294 -18.69 -8.92 -9.63
N ASN A 295 -19.43 -7.99 -10.22
CA ASN A 295 -20.73 -8.29 -10.81
C ASN A 295 -20.52 -9.10 -12.10
N GLU A 296 -21.20 -10.26 -12.21
CA GLU A 296 -21.08 -11.15 -13.37
C GLU A 296 -21.47 -10.50 -14.71
N GLN A 297 -22.36 -9.50 -14.69
CA GLN A 297 -22.85 -8.83 -15.89
C GLN A 297 -22.06 -7.56 -16.26
N SER A 298 -21.61 -6.78 -15.27
CA SER A 298 -20.96 -5.48 -15.53
C SER A 298 -19.44 -5.47 -15.31
N ASP A 299 -18.87 -6.52 -14.72
CA ASP A 299 -17.47 -6.57 -14.26
C ASP A 299 -17.08 -5.41 -13.33
N GLU A 300 -18.09 -4.79 -12.70
CA GLU A 300 -17.88 -3.71 -11.74
C GLU A 300 -17.58 -4.28 -10.35
N PRO A 301 -16.62 -3.68 -9.61
CA PRO A 301 -16.28 -4.14 -8.28
C PRO A 301 -17.39 -3.78 -7.27
N VAL A 302 -17.86 -4.78 -6.55
CA VAL A 302 -18.78 -4.63 -5.43
C VAL A 302 -17.99 -4.75 -4.13
N ARG A 303 -18.13 -3.77 -3.24
CA ARG A 303 -17.40 -3.73 -1.96
C ARG A 303 -18.34 -3.69 -0.77
N HIS A 304 -17.92 -4.34 0.30
CA HIS A 304 -18.59 -4.33 1.60
C HIS A 304 -17.59 -4.20 2.73
N VAL A 305 -18.09 -3.83 3.90
CA VAL A 305 -17.32 -3.79 5.13
C VAL A 305 -18.05 -4.62 6.19
N ALA A 306 -17.34 -5.57 6.79
CA ALA A 306 -17.78 -6.29 7.98
C ALA A 306 -16.87 -5.94 9.16
N ILE A 307 -17.46 -5.56 10.30
CA ILE A 307 -16.75 -5.13 11.50
C ILE A 307 -17.07 -6.12 12.61
N TYR A 308 -16.05 -6.84 13.06
CA TYR A 308 -16.12 -7.73 14.22
C TYR A 308 -15.28 -7.19 15.36
N GLY A 309 -15.77 -7.34 16.59
CA GLY A 309 -15.03 -7.07 17.81
C GLY A 309 -15.76 -7.65 19.01
N SER A 310 -15.04 -8.31 19.91
CA SER A 310 -15.64 -8.92 21.11
C SER A 310 -16.12 -7.86 22.11
N ASN A 311 -15.42 -6.71 22.18
CA ASN A 311 -15.84 -5.57 22.99
C ASN A 311 -16.83 -4.69 22.20
N LEU A 312 -18.03 -4.49 22.76
CA LEU A 312 -19.08 -3.69 22.14
C LEU A 312 -18.64 -2.23 21.89
N LEU A 313 -17.93 -1.62 22.85
CA LEU A 313 -17.50 -0.24 22.75
C LEU A 313 -16.50 -0.06 21.60
N TYR A 314 -15.50 -0.94 21.50
CA TYR A 314 -14.49 -0.85 20.42
C TYR A 314 -15.14 -1.04 19.05
N ARG A 315 -16.07 -2.00 18.95
CA ARG A 315 -16.82 -2.23 17.71
C ARG A 315 -17.65 -1.00 17.33
N GLN A 316 -18.28 -0.33 18.30
CA GLN A 316 -19.07 0.88 18.06
C GLN A 316 -18.19 2.07 17.67
N GLU A 317 -17.06 2.30 18.32
CA GLU A 317 -16.13 3.40 17.97
C GLU A 317 -15.57 3.24 16.56
N ILE A 318 -15.12 2.03 16.21
CA ILE A 318 -14.67 1.70 14.84
C ILE A 318 -15.81 1.96 13.85
N ASN A 319 -17.03 1.51 14.17
CA ASN A 319 -18.18 1.72 13.32
C ASN A 319 -18.48 3.21 13.08
N HIS A 320 -18.51 4.04 14.12
CA HIS A 320 -18.74 5.48 13.99
C HIS A 320 -17.65 6.14 13.16
N ALA A 321 -16.38 5.84 13.40
CA ALA A 321 -15.28 6.41 12.61
C ALA A 321 -15.40 6.10 11.10
N LEU A 322 -15.83 4.88 10.76
CA LEU A 322 -16.02 4.47 9.36
C LEU A 322 -17.32 5.03 8.73
N LEU A 323 -18.36 5.32 9.52
CA LEU A 323 -19.57 5.99 9.03
C LEU A 323 -19.36 7.50 8.84
N ASP A 324 -18.59 8.13 9.73
CA ASP A 324 -18.46 9.59 9.80
C ASP A 324 -17.32 10.15 8.94
N THR A 325 -16.39 9.30 8.49
CA THR A 325 -15.30 9.76 7.62
C THR A 325 -15.81 10.50 6.38
N ARG A 326 -15.22 11.66 6.09
CA ARG A 326 -15.55 12.50 4.92
C ARG A 326 -14.44 12.51 3.87
N SER A 327 -13.23 12.08 4.20
CA SER A 327 -12.06 12.14 3.32
C SER A 327 -11.27 10.82 3.34
N PRO A 328 -11.71 9.81 2.58
CA PRO A 328 -12.91 9.81 1.75
C PRO A 328 -14.15 9.41 2.54
N ALA A 329 -15.32 9.85 2.07
CA ALA A 329 -16.59 9.26 2.47
C ALA A 329 -16.67 7.83 1.93
N LEU A 330 -16.89 6.85 2.81
CA LEU A 330 -17.07 5.44 2.43
C LEU A 330 -18.48 5.16 1.87
N CYS A 331 -19.45 6.02 2.19
CA CYS A 331 -20.85 5.89 1.81
C CYS A 331 -21.43 4.54 2.22
N LEU A 332 -21.28 4.19 3.50
CA LEU A 332 -21.74 2.91 4.04
C LEU A 332 -23.26 2.90 4.21
N SER A 333 -23.91 1.86 3.71
CA SER A 333 -25.33 1.58 4.00
C SER A 333 -25.47 0.20 4.68
N PRO A 334 -26.39 0.02 5.64
CA PRO A 334 -26.50 -1.23 6.39
C PRO A 334 -26.75 -2.44 5.48
N ALA A 335 -26.06 -3.54 5.77
CA ALA A 335 -26.31 -4.87 5.20
C ALA A 335 -26.74 -5.84 6.30
N SER A 336 -27.42 -6.92 5.93
CA SER A 336 -27.85 -7.94 6.89
C SER A 336 -26.66 -8.78 7.39
N SER A 337 -26.65 -9.09 8.68
CA SER A 337 -25.68 -10.00 9.29
C SER A 337 -26.43 -11.01 10.17
N PRO A 338 -26.13 -12.31 10.05
CA PRO A 338 -26.70 -13.32 10.95
C PRO A 338 -26.09 -13.26 12.36
N TYR A 339 -25.02 -12.49 12.57
CA TYR A 339 -24.29 -12.41 13.83
C TYR A 339 -24.46 -11.04 14.49
N LYS A 340 -24.90 -11.02 15.75
CA LYS A 340 -25.13 -9.77 16.51
C LYS A 340 -23.85 -8.96 16.75
N ASP A 341 -22.70 -9.61 16.70
CA ASP A 341 -21.38 -9.03 16.94
C ASP A 341 -20.58 -8.76 15.66
N VAL A 342 -21.20 -8.93 14.49
CA VAL A 342 -20.65 -8.55 13.20
C VAL A 342 -21.57 -7.50 12.58
N LEU A 343 -21.09 -6.26 12.50
CA LEU A 343 -21.78 -5.19 11.76
C LEU A 343 -21.39 -5.31 10.29
N ALA A 344 -22.36 -5.16 9.37
CA ALA A 344 -22.11 -5.33 7.94
C ALA A 344 -22.70 -4.15 7.14
N TYR A 345 -21.97 -3.73 6.11
CA TYR A 345 -22.32 -2.57 5.30
C TYR A 345 -21.99 -2.80 3.81
N HIS A 346 -22.87 -2.32 2.92
CA HIS A 346 -22.51 -2.05 1.54
C HIS A 346 -21.65 -0.78 1.49
N GLN A 347 -20.57 -0.79 0.70
CA GLN A 347 -19.68 0.36 0.56
C GLN A 347 -19.94 1.06 -0.79
N GLY A 348 -20.68 2.17 -0.75
CA GLY A 348 -21.04 2.91 -1.97
C GLY A 348 -19.84 3.54 -2.68
N ASN A 349 -18.82 3.98 -1.95
CA ASN A 349 -17.58 4.45 -2.57
C ASN A 349 -16.65 3.27 -2.89
N THR A 350 -16.82 2.66 -4.06
CA THR A 350 -16.05 1.48 -4.50
C THR A 350 -14.57 1.75 -4.76
N LEU A 351 -14.16 3.03 -4.86
CA LEU A 351 -12.76 3.43 -5.02
C LEU A 351 -12.00 3.51 -3.68
N ALA A 352 -12.71 3.59 -2.55
CA ALA A 352 -12.09 3.65 -1.23
C ALA A 352 -11.58 2.27 -0.77
N SER A 353 -10.36 1.92 -1.13
CA SER A 353 -9.72 0.67 -0.68
C SER A 353 -9.24 0.74 0.78
N ARG A 354 -8.62 -0.35 1.28
CA ARG A 354 -7.92 -0.36 2.57
C ARG A 354 -6.94 0.82 2.74
N ARG A 355 -6.32 1.30 1.66
CA ARG A 355 -5.41 2.48 1.69
C ARG A 355 -6.11 3.73 2.23
N LYS A 356 -7.44 3.82 2.10
CA LYS A 356 -8.27 4.92 2.61
C LYS A 356 -8.88 4.63 3.99
N VAL A 357 -9.13 3.36 4.31
CA VAL A 357 -9.65 2.94 5.62
C VAL A 357 -8.58 2.96 6.71
N LEU A 358 -7.34 2.58 6.39
CA LEU A 358 -6.24 2.55 7.37
C LEU A 358 -6.01 3.91 8.05
N PRO A 359 -5.88 5.05 7.33
CA PRO A 359 -5.69 6.35 7.98
C PRO A 359 -6.83 6.75 8.92
N VAL A 360 -8.08 6.43 8.58
CA VAL A 360 -9.26 6.71 9.41
C VAL A 360 -9.12 5.99 10.76
N LEU A 361 -8.77 4.70 10.72
CA LEU A 361 -8.58 3.91 11.93
C LEU A 361 -7.32 4.32 12.70
N THR A 362 -6.22 4.66 12.02
CA THR A 362 -5.02 5.19 12.68
C THR A 362 -5.33 6.49 13.44
N HIS A 363 -6.11 7.39 12.84
CA HIS A 363 -6.53 8.64 13.50
C HIS A 363 -7.41 8.35 14.70
N LEU A 364 -8.43 7.50 14.56
CA LEU A 364 -9.29 7.07 15.66
C LEU A 364 -8.47 6.56 16.84
N LEU A 365 -7.54 5.63 16.59
CA LEU A 365 -6.74 5.00 17.64
C LEU A 365 -5.75 5.98 18.28
N SER A 366 -5.24 6.96 17.52
CA SER A 366 -4.36 8.01 18.04
C SER A 366 -5.13 8.98 18.95
N ASP A 367 -6.32 9.41 18.55
CA ASP A 367 -7.19 10.26 19.37
C ASP A 367 -7.62 9.56 20.66
N TRP A 368 -7.90 8.26 20.56
CA TRP A 368 -8.31 7.44 21.69
C TRP A 368 -7.20 7.34 22.74
N TRP A 369 -5.96 7.14 22.29
CA TRP A 369 -4.79 7.20 23.16
C TRP A 369 -4.65 8.56 23.85
N ASN A 370 -4.78 9.65 23.09
CA ASN A 370 -4.68 11.00 23.66
C ASN A 370 -5.76 11.23 24.73
N ARG A 371 -7.01 10.81 24.50
CA ARG A 371 -8.08 10.89 25.49
C ARG A 371 -7.78 10.06 26.74
N ALA A 372 -7.33 8.80 26.58
CA ALA A 372 -7.02 7.92 27.70
C ALA A 372 -5.86 8.45 28.57
N VAL A 373 -4.83 9.03 27.96
CA VAL A 373 -3.71 9.66 28.67
C VAL A 373 -4.15 10.92 29.44
N HIS A 374 -5.07 11.71 28.87
CA HIS A 374 -5.57 12.93 29.52
C HIS A 374 -6.58 12.64 30.64
N CYS A 375 -7.26 11.49 30.61
CA CYS A 375 -8.14 11.05 31.69
C CYS A 375 -7.41 10.28 32.82
N GLY A 376 -6.16 9.87 32.62
CA GLY A 376 -5.36 9.10 33.59
C GLY A 376 -4.50 9.94 34.55
N ALA A 377 -4.53 11.27 34.44
CA ALA A 377 -3.72 12.20 35.25
C ALA A 377 -4.53 13.00 36.28
N GLY A 378 -5.68 12.48 36.73
CA GLY A 378 -6.60 13.18 37.63
C GLY A 378 -7.09 12.34 38.81
N GLY A 379 -6.26 11.43 39.31
CA GLY A 379 -6.66 10.49 40.37
C GLY A 379 -5.57 10.20 41.39
N GLU A 380 -5.02 11.23 42.03
CA GLU A 380 -4.49 11.12 43.38
C GLU A 380 -4.94 12.34 44.18
N GLU A 381 -5.92 12.13 45.05
CA GLU A 381 -6.27 13.02 46.16
C GLU A 381 -5.10 13.04 47.13
N LEU A 382 -4.53 14.22 47.36
CA LEU A 382 -3.72 14.52 48.54
C LEU A 382 -4.30 15.77 49.19
N GLU A 383 -5.22 15.53 50.14
CA GLU A 383 -5.46 16.46 51.22
C GLU A 383 -4.20 16.49 52.10
N ASP A 384 -3.53 17.64 52.18
CA ASP A 384 -2.92 18.10 53.44
C ASP A 384 -2.65 19.62 53.40
N GLN A 385 -3.48 20.32 54.17
CA GLN A 385 -3.19 21.41 55.11
C GLN A 385 -2.16 22.51 54.76
N LEU A 386 -2.71 23.72 54.60
CA LEU A 386 -2.31 25.01 55.21
C LEU A 386 -0.81 25.27 55.48
N ASP A 387 -0.23 26.25 54.78
CA ASP A 387 0.32 27.42 55.48
C ASP A 387 0.43 28.67 54.58
N GLN A 388 0.28 29.83 55.21
CA GLN A 388 0.22 31.17 54.61
C GLN A 388 1.62 31.77 54.39
N SER A 389 1.84 32.46 53.26
CA SER A 389 2.51 33.78 53.22
C SER A 389 2.63 34.33 51.78
N ASP A 390 1.89 35.41 51.54
CA ASP A 390 2.22 36.66 50.85
C ASP A 390 3.16 36.76 49.61
N GLU A 391 2.62 37.56 48.67
CA GLU A 391 3.27 38.59 47.84
C GLU A 391 4.01 38.22 46.51
N ASP A 392 3.31 38.57 45.42
CA ASP A 392 3.69 39.63 44.44
C ASP A 392 3.97 39.26 42.95
N TYR A 393 3.27 40.03 42.10
CA TYR A 393 3.50 40.42 40.70
C TYR A 393 3.92 39.41 39.60
N GLY A 394 3.13 39.34 38.51
CA GLY A 394 3.68 39.03 37.18
C GLY A 394 2.76 38.43 36.11
N GLY A 395 1.89 39.25 35.50
CA GLY A 395 1.52 39.21 34.06
C GLY A 395 1.04 37.91 33.41
N ARG A 396 -0.29 37.70 33.32
CA ARG A 396 -0.91 36.87 32.27
C ARG A 396 -0.86 37.61 30.93
N MET A 397 -0.08 37.12 29.98
CA MET A 397 -0.10 37.58 28.59
C MET A 397 -0.94 36.60 27.76
N MET A 398 -2.18 36.98 27.47
CA MET A 398 -3.03 36.30 26.47
C MET A 398 -2.53 36.65 25.06
N PRO A 399 -2.46 35.69 24.12
CA PRO A 399 -2.17 36.01 22.72
C PRO A 399 -3.35 36.78 22.09
N PRO A 400 -3.09 37.76 21.20
CA PRO A 400 -4.16 38.53 20.57
C PRO A 400 -4.92 37.67 19.54
N PRO A 401 -6.22 37.94 19.31
CA PRO A 401 -6.96 37.28 18.24
C PRO A 401 -6.45 37.74 16.87
N PRO A 402 -6.46 36.86 15.85
CA PRO A 402 -6.09 37.25 14.50
C PRO A 402 -7.10 38.25 13.91
N PRO A 403 -6.65 39.22 13.09
CA PRO A 403 -7.50 40.28 12.58
C PRO A 403 -8.50 39.75 11.55
N MET A 404 -9.76 40.15 11.70
CA MET A 404 -10.78 40.06 10.67
C MET A 404 -10.49 41.06 9.56
N ASN A 405 -10.39 40.59 8.32
CA ASN A 405 -10.66 41.43 7.15
C ASN A 405 -11.79 40.82 6.32
N SER A 406 -12.87 41.58 6.33
CA SER A 406 -14.01 41.70 5.42
C SER A 406 -13.82 41.23 3.98
N LEU A 407 -14.75 40.36 3.57
CA LEU A 407 -15.68 40.52 2.44
C LEU A 407 -15.22 41.40 1.27
N VAL A 408 -14.97 40.74 0.14
CA VAL A 408 -15.33 41.26 -1.18
C VAL A 408 -16.15 40.17 -1.88
N ASP A 409 -17.44 40.44 -2.03
CA ASP A 409 -18.38 39.68 -2.86
C ASP A 409 -18.09 39.91 -4.35
N GLY A 410 -18.28 38.86 -5.16
CA GLY A 410 -18.46 38.99 -6.61
C GLY A 410 -17.69 37.99 -7.46
N CYS A 411 -18.09 36.72 -7.44
CA CYS A 411 -17.68 35.77 -8.47
C CYS A 411 -18.96 35.18 -9.13
N PRO A 412 -19.31 35.56 -10.36
CA PRO A 412 -20.46 34.96 -11.05
C PRO A 412 -19.96 33.82 -11.92
N LEU A 413 -20.01 32.59 -11.42
CA LEU A 413 -19.92 31.39 -12.27
C LEU A 413 -20.92 30.34 -11.80
N ASP A 414 -22.19 30.73 -11.71
CA ASP A 414 -23.30 29.82 -11.92
C ASP A 414 -23.83 30.04 -13.34
N GLY A 415 -23.44 29.14 -14.25
CA GLY A 415 -23.86 29.13 -15.63
C GLY A 415 -23.40 27.85 -16.28
N SER A 416 -24.36 26.99 -16.61
CA SER A 416 -24.19 25.73 -17.36
C SER A 416 -23.15 25.85 -18.48
N PHE A 417 -22.06 25.08 -18.37
CA PHE A 417 -21.03 24.98 -19.40
C PHE A 417 -21.60 24.25 -20.63
N ASN A 418 -21.82 24.98 -21.72
CA ASN A 418 -22.25 24.40 -23.00
C ASN A 418 -21.01 24.13 -23.89
N GLN A 419 -20.66 22.86 -24.07
CA GLN A 419 -19.44 22.39 -24.74
C GLN A 419 -19.35 22.77 -26.24
N GLU A 420 -20.47 23.10 -26.88
CA GLU A 420 -20.52 23.43 -28.31
C GLU A 420 -19.93 24.82 -28.64
N ALA A 421 -20.01 25.79 -27.73
CA ALA A 421 -19.47 27.14 -27.96
C ALA A 421 -17.94 27.22 -27.92
N LEU A 422 -17.28 26.24 -27.27
CA LEU A 422 -15.82 26.15 -27.25
C LEU A 422 -15.26 25.51 -28.53
N LEU A 423 -15.99 24.57 -29.14
CA LEU A 423 -15.58 23.91 -30.37
C LEU A 423 -15.63 24.85 -31.57
N GLU A 424 -16.61 25.77 -31.64
CA GLU A 424 -16.69 26.74 -32.73
C GLU A 424 -15.55 27.78 -32.70
N LYS A 425 -15.02 28.11 -31.51
CA LYS A 425 -13.86 29.01 -31.37
C LYS A 425 -12.54 28.39 -31.82
N PHE A 426 -12.38 27.07 -31.70
CA PHE A 426 -11.18 26.38 -32.20
C PHE A 426 -11.21 26.20 -33.72
N SER A 427 -12.39 26.03 -34.31
CA SER A 427 -12.55 25.92 -35.77
C SER A 427 -12.23 27.22 -36.52
N ARG A 428 -12.36 28.39 -35.88
CA ARG A 428 -12.05 29.71 -36.49
C ARG A 428 -10.60 30.15 -36.37
N MET A 429 -9.73 29.38 -35.71
CA MET A 429 -8.29 29.68 -35.61
C MET A 429 -7.43 28.86 -36.60
N GLY A 430 -8.04 28.12 -37.53
CA GLY A 430 -7.36 27.22 -38.46
C GLY A 430 -7.36 27.65 -39.93
N GLY A 431 -7.60 28.92 -40.26
CA GLY A 431 -7.68 29.39 -41.65
C GLY A 431 -6.94 30.71 -41.92
N GLY A 432 -5.89 30.62 -42.73
CA GLY A 432 -5.05 31.72 -43.25
C GLY A 432 -3.57 31.43 -42.99
N GLU A 433 -2.64 31.38 -43.96
CA GLU A 433 -2.59 31.95 -45.31
C GLU A 433 -1.73 31.05 -46.22
N GLU A 434 -2.20 30.81 -47.46
CA GLU A 434 -1.35 30.43 -48.59
C GLU A 434 -0.81 31.73 -49.21
N GLU A 435 0.51 31.86 -49.37
CA GLU A 435 1.09 32.86 -50.27
C GLU A 435 2.15 32.21 -51.17
N GLN A 436 1.88 32.29 -52.47
CA GLN A 436 2.76 31.92 -53.57
C GLN A 436 3.96 32.88 -53.66
N VAL A 437 5.17 32.34 -53.82
CA VAL A 437 6.23 33.02 -54.60
C VAL A 437 6.97 31.97 -55.42
N GLY A 438 7.03 32.20 -56.74
CA GLY A 438 7.65 31.29 -57.70
C GLY A 438 9.10 31.62 -58.09
N ARG A 439 9.65 30.67 -58.85
CA ARG A 439 10.76 30.71 -59.83
C ARG A 439 12.19 30.98 -59.35
N GLY A 440 13.07 30.01 -59.68
CA GLY A 440 14.50 30.23 -59.87
C GLY A 440 15.30 28.94 -60.06
N ASN A 441 15.54 28.60 -61.34
CA ASN A 441 16.41 27.57 -61.94
C ASN A 441 16.00 26.09 -61.92
#